data_AF-A0A355AEM7-F1
#
_entry.id   AF-A0A355AEM7-F1
#
_cell.length_a   1.000
_cell.length_b   1.000
_cell.length_c   1.000
_cell.angle_alpha   90.00
_cell.angle_beta   90.00
_cell.angle_gamma   90.00
#
_symmetry.space_group_name_H-M   'P 1'
#
loop_
_entity.id
_entity.type
_entity.pdbx_description
1 polymer ?
#
loop_
_entity_poly.entity_id
_entity_poly.type
_entity_poly.pdbx_seq_one_letter_code
_entity_poly.pdbx_strand_id
1 'polypeptide(L)'
;VVVVVVFTIFYFQKDDDYTPIIPNIKQRTLVGGETTMFESGFFAFDNPAPNLGARNLELHLAGDAQFGAAFVTSPAPINSGSGPQFNNTSCIRCHPKDGRTAFPDNINDVSGFFLRTSLPGTDDCNGPKPVPGFGMQLQNQANYG
;
A
#
# COMPACT_ATOMS: atom_id res chain seq x y z
N VAL A 1 41.71 -27.45 -10.33
CA VAL A 1 40.33 -27.01 -9.97
C VAL A 1 39.64 -26.65 -11.27
N VAL A 2 38.65 -27.43 -11.70
CA VAL A 2 37.88 -27.17 -12.92
C VAL A 2 36.71 -26.27 -12.54
N VAL A 3 36.67 -25.06 -13.08
CA VAL A 3 35.54 -24.14 -12.89
C VAL A 3 34.56 -24.36 -14.03
N VAL A 4 33.40 -24.92 -13.71
CA VAL A 4 32.29 -25.08 -14.65
C VAL A 4 31.44 -23.81 -14.56
N VAL A 5 31.45 -23.00 -15.62
CA VAL A 5 30.57 -21.84 -15.75
C VAL A 5 29.32 -22.30 -16.49
N VAL A 6 28.20 -22.40 -15.78
CA VAL A 6 26.88 -22.69 -16.37
C VAL A 6 26.26 -21.37 -16.81
N PHE A 7 26.20 -21.14 -18.12
CA PHE A 7 25.43 -20.03 -18.70
C PHE A 7 23.98 -20.48 -18.87
N THR A 8 23.09 -20.03 -17.98
CA THR A 8 21.66 -20.22 -18.15
C THR A 8 21.15 -19.21 -19.17
N ILE A 9 20.87 -19.67 -20.39
CA ILE A 9 20.25 -18.86 -21.44
C ILE A 9 18.74 -18.88 -21.19
N PHE A 10 18.18 -17.74 -20.77
CA PHE A 10 16.72 -17.56 -20.75
C PHE A 10 16.25 -17.28 -22.18
N TYR A 11 15.48 -18.19 -22.76
CA TYR A 11 14.85 -18.02 -24.07
C TYR A 11 13.44 -17.47 -23.85
N PHE A 12 13.20 -16.22 -24.24
CA PHE A 12 11.86 -15.63 -24.24
C PHE A 12 11.21 -15.96 -25.58
N GLN A 13 10.31 -16.94 -25.62
CA GLN A 13 9.44 -17.11 -26.79
C GLN A 13 8.44 -15.97 -26.78
N LYS A 14 8.55 -15.07 -27.77
CA LYS A 14 7.47 -14.14 -28.08
C LYS A 14 6.27 -14.99 -28.50
N ASP A 15 5.19 -14.90 -27.74
CA ASP A 15 3.94 -15.55 -28.08
C ASP A 15 3.28 -14.75 -29.22
N ASP A 16 3.65 -15.08 -30.46
CA ASP A 16 3.17 -14.39 -31.67
C ASP A 16 1.67 -14.61 -31.92
N ASP A 17 1.03 -15.56 -31.21
CA ASP A 17 -0.41 -15.84 -31.26
C ASP A 17 -1.22 -15.08 -30.19
N TYR A 18 -0.57 -14.35 -29.27
CA TYR A 18 -1.27 -13.51 -28.32
C TYR A 18 -1.77 -12.22 -28.99
N THR A 19 -3.04 -12.25 -29.42
CA THR A 19 -3.79 -11.05 -29.77
C THR A 19 -4.65 -10.65 -28.57
N PRO A 20 -4.27 -9.62 -27.79
CA PRO A 20 -5.12 -9.18 -26.69
C PRO A 20 -6.43 -8.66 -27.27
N ILE A 21 -7.55 -9.19 -26.82
CA ILE A 21 -8.86 -8.61 -27.09
C ILE A 21 -8.91 -7.30 -26.30
N ILE A 22 -8.59 -6.20 -26.97
CA ILE A 22 -8.68 -4.87 -26.37
C ILE A 22 -10.15 -4.44 -26.42
N PRO A 23 -10.82 -4.23 -25.26
CA PRO A 23 -12.18 -3.73 -25.24
C PRO A 23 -12.28 -2.41 -26.00
N ASN A 24 -13.46 -2.09 -26.53
CA ASN A 24 -13.63 -0.82 -27.23
C ASN A 24 -13.35 0.37 -26.30
N ILE A 25 -13.03 1.55 -26.85
CA ILE A 25 -12.66 2.72 -26.05
C ILE A 25 -13.65 3.05 -24.94
N LYS A 26 -14.97 2.89 -25.18
CA LYS A 26 -16.01 3.16 -24.17
C LYS A 26 -15.95 2.18 -23.00
N GLN A 27 -15.65 0.91 -23.27
CA GLN A 27 -15.48 -0.09 -22.21
C GLN A 27 -14.21 0.20 -21.40
N ARG A 28 -13.14 0.69 -22.03
CA ARG A 28 -11.89 1.06 -21.34
C ARG A 28 -12.01 2.31 -20.48
N THR A 29 -12.95 3.20 -20.77
CA THR A 29 -13.24 4.37 -19.91
C THR A 29 -14.01 4.02 -18.64
N LEU A 30 -14.66 2.84 -18.60
CA LEU A 30 -15.40 2.34 -17.44
C LEU A 30 -14.52 1.42 -16.58
N VAL A 31 -13.51 1.99 -15.92
CA VAL A 31 -12.54 1.23 -15.10
C VAL A 31 -13.18 0.49 -13.92
N GLY A 32 -14.37 0.91 -13.47
CA GLY A 32 -15.19 0.24 -12.45
C GLY A 32 -16.48 -0.39 -13.01
N GLY A 33 -16.67 -0.45 -14.33
CA GLY A 33 -17.96 -0.84 -14.90
C GLY A 33 -19.09 0.11 -14.44
N GLU A 34 -20.18 -0.44 -13.90
CA GLU A 34 -21.31 0.35 -13.36
C GLU A 34 -20.95 1.20 -12.14
N THR A 35 -19.83 0.92 -11.46
CA THR A 35 -19.36 1.71 -10.31
C THR A 35 -18.38 2.81 -10.69
N THR A 36 -18.11 3.01 -11.98
CA THR A 36 -17.17 4.02 -12.46
C THR A 36 -17.61 5.43 -12.03
N MET A 37 -16.75 6.15 -11.32
CA MET A 37 -16.84 7.58 -11.08
C MET A 37 -15.90 8.33 -12.03
N PHE A 38 -16.41 9.37 -12.68
CA PHE A 38 -15.62 10.24 -13.56
C PHE A 38 -15.06 11.43 -12.77
N GLU A 39 -14.16 11.13 -11.84
CA GLU A 39 -13.44 12.12 -11.02
C GLU A 39 -11.93 12.01 -11.31
N SER A 40 -11.26 13.15 -11.52
CA SER A 40 -9.82 13.20 -11.82
C SER A 40 -9.05 14.20 -10.95
N GLY A 41 -9.75 14.88 -10.05
CA GLY A 41 -9.20 15.77 -9.04
C GLY A 41 -8.78 15.03 -7.77
N PHE A 42 -8.73 15.79 -6.68
CA PHE A 42 -8.11 15.33 -5.44
C PHE A 42 -8.81 14.16 -4.74
N PHE A 43 -10.10 13.94 -5.03
CA PHE A 43 -10.92 12.92 -4.37
C PHE A 43 -11.16 11.70 -5.27
N ALA A 44 -10.37 11.53 -6.34
CA ALA A 44 -10.57 10.46 -7.32
C ALA A 44 -10.62 9.04 -6.73
N PHE A 45 -10.04 8.81 -5.55
CA PHE A 45 -10.00 7.51 -4.88
C PHE A 45 -10.88 7.41 -3.62
N ASP A 46 -11.52 8.51 -3.21
CA ASP A 46 -12.25 8.66 -1.94
C ASP A 46 -13.78 8.50 -2.11
N ASN A 47 -14.22 8.28 -3.36
CA ASN A 47 -15.65 8.28 -3.65
C ASN A 47 -16.29 6.90 -3.44
N PRO A 48 -17.47 6.82 -2.79
CA PRO A 48 -18.28 5.60 -2.81
C PRO A 48 -18.74 5.27 -4.22
N ALA A 49 -19.01 3.99 -4.47
CA ALA A 49 -19.66 3.59 -5.72
C ALA A 49 -21.04 4.28 -5.85
N PRO A 50 -21.38 4.87 -7.01
CA PRO A 50 -22.58 5.71 -7.17
C PRO A 50 -23.89 4.92 -7.05
N ASN A 51 -23.83 3.60 -7.17
CA ASN A 51 -24.97 2.69 -7.06
C ASN A 51 -25.08 2.02 -5.67
N LEU A 52 -24.34 2.49 -4.65
CA LEU A 52 -24.51 1.97 -3.29
C LEU A 52 -25.90 2.31 -2.72
N GLY A 53 -26.58 1.30 -2.19
CA GLY A 53 -27.76 1.51 -1.35
C GLY A 53 -27.40 2.15 -0.01
N ALA A 54 -28.38 2.73 0.69
CA ALA A 54 -28.18 3.53 1.90
C ALA A 54 -27.32 2.83 2.98
N ARG A 55 -27.55 1.53 3.21
CA ARG A 55 -26.77 0.77 4.20
C ARG A 55 -25.29 0.64 3.83
N ASN A 56 -24.99 0.39 2.56
CA ASN A 56 -23.59 0.24 2.13
C ASN A 56 -22.89 1.60 2.07
N LEU A 57 -23.62 2.67 1.75
CA LEU A 57 -23.09 4.03 1.85
C LEU A 57 -22.74 4.37 3.30
N GLU A 58 -23.61 4.05 4.26
CA GLU A 58 -23.33 4.23 5.70
C GLU A 58 -22.07 3.47 6.13
N LEU A 59 -21.93 2.21 5.70
CA LEU A 59 -20.73 1.40 5.99
C LEU A 59 -19.47 1.99 5.35
N HIS A 60 -19.56 2.49 4.11
CA HIS A 60 -18.44 3.13 3.44
C HIS A 60 -17.98 4.38 4.20
N LEU A 61 -18.91 5.27 4.56
CA LEU A 61 -18.61 6.49 5.31
C LEU A 61 -18.06 6.21 6.71
N ALA A 62 -18.56 5.16 7.38
CA ALA A 62 -18.01 4.72 8.66
C ALA A 62 -16.57 4.18 8.50
N GLY A 63 -16.30 3.46 7.40
CA GLY A 63 -14.96 2.98 7.06
C GLY A 63 -13.99 4.12 6.75
N ASP A 64 -14.40 5.11 5.97
CA ASP A 64 -13.60 6.31 5.68
C ASP A 64 -13.26 7.07 6.99
N ALA A 65 -14.25 7.28 7.86
CA ALA A 65 -14.01 7.89 9.17
C ALA A 65 -12.98 7.11 10.02
N GLN A 66 -13.01 5.77 9.97
CA GLN A 66 -12.02 4.93 10.63
C GLN A 66 -10.65 4.97 9.96
N PHE A 67 -10.60 5.07 8.63
CA PHE A 67 -9.38 5.17 7.83
C PHE A 67 -8.59 6.45 8.15
N GLY A 68 -9.32 7.54 8.39
CA GLY A 68 -8.77 8.82 8.85
C GLY A 68 -8.40 8.88 10.33
N ALA A 69 -8.90 7.95 11.15
CA ALA A 69 -8.71 8.00 12.59
C ALA A 69 -7.28 7.64 13.01
N ALA A 70 -6.74 8.39 13.98
CA ALA A 70 -5.42 8.13 14.53
C ALA A 70 -5.46 7.07 15.64
N PHE A 71 -4.56 6.11 15.55
CA PHE A 71 -4.15 5.23 16.64
C PHE A 71 -3.38 6.03 17.69
N VAL A 72 -3.68 5.75 18.95
CA VAL A 72 -3.12 6.40 20.12
C VAL A 72 -2.40 5.36 20.98
N THR A 73 -1.38 5.80 21.69
CA THR A 73 -0.62 4.95 22.59
C THR A 73 -1.53 4.34 23.66
N SER A 74 -1.34 3.06 23.95
CA SER A 74 -2.03 2.38 25.05
C SER A 74 -1.73 3.09 26.39
N PRO A 75 -2.69 3.22 27.33
CA PRO A 75 -4.01 2.60 27.39
C PRO A 75 -5.18 3.53 27.01
N ALA A 76 -5.06 4.29 25.91
CA ALA A 76 -6.15 5.15 25.46
C ALA A 76 -7.49 4.38 25.31
N PRO A 77 -8.64 4.93 25.74
CA PRO A 77 -9.92 4.24 25.65
C PRO A 77 -10.47 4.14 24.22
N ILE A 78 -9.97 4.98 23.31
CA ILE A 78 -10.40 5.05 21.91
C ILE A 78 -9.15 4.93 21.02
N ASN A 79 -9.24 4.09 19.99
CA ASN A 79 -8.17 3.81 19.02
C ASN A 79 -6.81 3.49 19.65
N SER A 80 -6.78 2.69 20.73
CA SER A 80 -5.50 2.22 21.26
C SER A 80 -4.78 1.29 20.28
N GLY A 81 -3.49 1.07 20.55
CA GLY A 81 -2.68 0.12 19.79
C GLY A 81 -1.47 0.73 19.08
N SER A 82 -1.24 2.04 19.22
CA SER A 82 0.02 2.63 18.75
C SER A 82 1.19 2.10 19.60
N GLY A 83 2.15 1.47 18.93
CA GLY A 83 3.38 0.99 19.54
C GLY A 83 4.36 2.12 19.88
N PRO A 84 5.50 1.81 20.53
CA PRO A 84 6.52 2.79 20.88
C PRO A 84 7.26 3.39 19.68
N GLN A 85 7.37 2.62 18.59
CA GLN A 85 7.97 3.03 17.33
C GLN A 85 6.99 2.76 16.18
N PHE A 86 6.89 3.69 15.24
CA PHE A 86 5.95 3.62 14.12
C PHE A 86 6.45 4.46 12.94
N ASN A 87 5.86 4.26 11.76
CA ASN A 87 6.02 5.21 10.64
C ASN A 87 4.89 6.23 10.61
N ASN A 88 3.69 5.80 11.01
CA ASN A 88 2.50 6.63 11.00
C ASN A 88 1.43 6.16 11.99
N THR A 89 0.48 7.03 12.31
CA THR A 89 -0.58 6.77 13.29
C THR A 89 -1.96 6.60 12.68
N SER A 90 -2.13 6.71 11.36
CA SER A 90 -3.44 6.54 10.70
C SER A 90 -3.25 6.08 9.26
N CYS A 91 -4.23 5.37 8.70
CA CYS A 91 -4.17 4.85 7.34
C CYS A 91 -4.02 5.98 6.30
N ILE A 92 -4.81 7.06 6.45
CA ILE A 92 -4.81 8.20 5.51
C ILE A 92 -3.48 8.95 5.44
N ARG A 93 -2.62 8.84 6.45
CA ARG A 93 -1.30 9.49 6.41
C ARG A 93 -0.30 8.71 5.57
N CYS A 94 -0.56 7.43 5.31
CA CYS A 94 0.13 6.65 4.27
C CYS A 94 -0.58 6.72 2.91
N HIS A 95 -1.91 6.85 2.95
CA HIS A 95 -2.80 6.89 1.80
C HIS A 95 -3.60 8.21 1.76
N PRO A 96 -2.95 9.35 1.47
CA PRO A 96 -3.63 10.65 1.49
C PRO A 96 -4.73 10.69 0.44
N LYS A 97 -5.97 11.01 0.88
CA LYS A 97 -7.18 10.99 0.04
C LYS A 97 -7.36 9.66 -0.69
N ASP A 98 -7.09 8.57 0.02
CA ASP A 98 -7.11 7.18 -0.44
C ASP A 98 -6.19 6.86 -1.61
N GLY A 99 -5.28 7.79 -1.92
CA GLY A 99 -4.34 7.68 -3.01
C GLY A 99 -2.97 7.19 -2.57
N ARG A 100 -1.99 7.47 -3.43
CA ARG A 100 -0.58 7.21 -3.18
C ARG A 100 0.10 8.46 -2.67
N THR A 101 0.86 8.34 -1.56
CA THR A 101 1.72 9.42 -1.09
C THR A 101 2.82 9.77 -2.09
N ALA A 102 3.20 11.04 -2.15
CA ALA A 102 4.47 11.43 -2.76
C ALA A 102 5.65 10.90 -1.92
N PHE A 103 6.82 10.79 -2.56
CA PHE A 103 8.06 10.59 -1.83
C PHE A 103 8.35 11.88 -1.02
N PRO A 104 8.73 11.79 0.27
CA PRO A 104 8.92 12.97 1.10
C PRO A 104 10.24 13.68 0.77
N ASP A 105 10.24 15.01 0.87
CA ASP A 105 11.46 15.82 0.75
C ASP A 105 12.40 15.61 1.95
N ASN A 106 11.84 15.28 3.11
CA ASN A 106 12.56 14.92 4.32
C ASN A 106 12.01 13.59 4.88
N ILE A 107 12.86 12.56 4.90
CA ILE A 107 12.48 11.21 5.34
C ILE A 107 12.14 11.12 6.83
N ASN A 108 12.49 12.13 7.63
CA ASN A 108 12.15 12.18 9.05
C ASN A 108 10.77 12.79 9.31
N ASP A 109 10.16 13.42 8.31
CA ASP A 109 8.81 13.96 8.45
C ASP A 109 7.77 12.84 8.35
N VAL A 110 6.62 13.07 8.99
CA VAL A 110 5.50 12.13 8.90
C VAL A 110 4.94 12.14 7.48
N SER A 111 5.02 10.99 6.80
CA SER A 111 4.58 10.79 5.43
C SER A 111 4.17 9.33 5.21
N GLY A 112 3.75 8.96 4.00
CA GLY A 112 3.50 7.56 3.64
C GLY A 112 4.75 6.78 3.21
N PHE A 113 5.94 7.35 3.38
CA PHE A 113 7.18 6.65 3.10
C PHE A 113 7.43 5.55 4.14
N PHE A 114 7.92 4.40 3.66
CA PHE A 114 8.48 3.35 4.49
C PHE A 114 9.69 2.75 3.78
N LEU A 115 10.62 2.20 4.56
CA LEU A 115 11.78 1.49 4.06
C LEU A 115 11.76 0.07 4.60
N ARG A 116 11.79 -0.92 3.71
CA ARG A 116 11.99 -2.32 4.08
C ARG A 116 13.48 -2.65 4.11
N THR A 117 13.87 -3.44 5.10
CA THR A 117 15.27 -3.81 5.33
C THR A 117 15.36 -5.30 5.62
N SER A 118 16.45 -5.93 5.18
CA SER A 118 16.76 -7.33 5.50
C SER A 118 18.26 -7.55 5.54
N LEU A 119 18.68 -8.56 6.29
CA LEU A 119 20.04 -9.10 6.17
C LEU A 119 20.16 -9.93 4.88
N PRO A 120 21.39 -10.14 4.36
CA PRO A 120 21.61 -11.09 3.27
C PRO A 120 21.11 -12.50 3.62
N GLY A 121 20.56 -13.19 2.63
CA GLY A 121 19.99 -14.53 2.76
C GLY A 121 18.49 -14.52 3.08
N THR A 122 17.97 -15.69 3.42
CA THR A 122 16.56 -15.91 3.75
C THR A 122 16.40 -16.43 5.17
N ASP A 123 15.19 -16.29 5.72
CA ASP A 123 14.77 -16.99 6.93
C ASP A 123 14.41 -18.46 6.64
N ASP A 124 13.94 -19.17 7.69
CA ASP A 124 13.56 -20.58 7.63
C ASP A 124 12.34 -20.85 6.73
N CYS A 125 11.58 -19.80 6.38
CA CYS A 125 10.43 -19.85 5.48
C CYS A 125 10.76 -19.36 4.06
N ASN A 126 12.05 -19.18 3.74
CA ASN A 126 12.52 -18.55 2.49
C ASN A 126 12.06 -17.09 2.29
N GLY A 127 11.65 -16.42 3.37
CA GLY A 127 11.37 -14.99 3.42
C GLY A 127 12.64 -14.15 3.63
N PRO A 128 12.55 -12.81 3.52
CA PRO A 128 13.72 -11.96 3.75
C PRO A 128 14.10 -11.96 5.24
N LYS A 129 15.40 -12.10 5.53
CA LYS A 129 15.90 -12.27 6.90
C LYS A 129 15.79 -10.97 7.71
N PRO A 130 15.14 -10.96 8.90
CA PRO A 130 14.95 -9.75 9.68
C PRO A 130 16.25 -9.18 10.22
N VAL A 131 16.30 -7.85 10.30
CA VAL A 131 17.36 -7.12 10.98
C VAL A 131 17.07 -7.16 12.49
N PRO A 132 18.01 -7.63 13.34
CA PRO A 132 17.82 -7.65 14.78
C PRO A 132 17.43 -6.27 15.32
N GLY A 133 16.35 -6.19 16.11
CA GLY A 133 15.82 -4.94 16.68
C GLY A 133 14.92 -4.12 15.75
N PHE A 134 15.07 -4.23 14.42
CA PHE A 134 14.30 -3.44 13.44
C PHE A 134 13.27 -4.28 12.65
N GLY A 135 13.41 -5.60 12.65
CA GLY A 135 12.55 -6.49 11.88
C GLY A 135 12.73 -6.28 10.38
N MET A 136 11.61 -6.13 9.66
CA MET A 136 11.58 -6.03 8.20
C MET A 136 11.37 -4.60 7.67
N GLN A 137 11.08 -3.64 8.56
CA GLN A 137 10.71 -2.28 8.19
C GLN A 137 11.28 -1.30 9.21
N LEU A 138 11.89 -0.23 8.72
CA LEU A 138 12.44 0.83 9.55
C LEU A 138 11.35 1.84 9.93
N GLN A 139 11.18 2.08 11.22
CA GLN A 139 10.31 3.11 11.80
C GLN A 139 11.12 4.39 12.03
N ASN A 140 10.58 5.53 11.59
CA ASN A 140 11.21 6.84 11.71
C ASN A 140 10.54 7.76 12.75
N GLN A 141 9.47 7.29 13.41
CA GLN A 141 8.77 8.01 14.47
C GLN A 141 8.75 7.16 15.75
N ALA A 142 8.64 7.84 16.88
CA ALA A 142 8.48 7.20 18.18
C ALA A 142 7.62 8.08 19.09
N ASN A 143 7.05 7.48 20.13
CA ASN A 143 6.38 8.24 21.18
C ASN A 143 7.42 9.10 21.93
N TYR A 144 7.03 10.33 22.27
CA TYR A 144 7.81 11.15 23.18
C TYR A 144 7.82 10.49 24.57
N GLY A 145 9.01 10.40 25.18
CA GLY A 145 9.23 9.83 26.51
C GLY A 145 9.28 10.88 27.59
#